data_AF-A0AA37HDI5-F1
#
_entry.id   AF-A0AA37HDI5-F1
#
_cell.length_a   1.000
_cell.length_b   1.000
_cell.length_c   1.000
_cell.angle_alpha   90.00
_cell.angle_beta   90.00
_cell.angle_gamma   90.00
#
_symmetry.space_group_name_H-M   'P 1'
#
loop_
_entity.id
_entity.type
_entity.pdbx_description
1 polymer ?
#
loop_
_entity_poly.entity_id
_entity_poly.type
_entity_poly.pdbx_seq_one_letter_code
_entity_poly.pdbx_strand_id
1 'polypeptide(L)' 'MRVGGTATDLAVEAALAGLGLVSLFEDWLRPHLDSGALEPVLEPWWPRFSGPFLYHPGRRYLPAPLRAFVGFIGARRG' A
#
# COMPACT_ATOMS: atom_id res chain seq x y z
N MET A 1 -5.85 13.60 21.83
CA MET A 1 -6.55 12.68 20.92
C MET A 1 -6.61 13.34 19.55
N ARG A 2 -5.65 13.02 18.66
CA ARG A 2 -5.73 13.46 17.27
C ARG A 2 -6.49 12.37 16.53
N VAL A 3 -7.81 12.51 16.39
CA VAL A 3 -8.54 11.75 15.38
C VAL A 3 -8.21 12.40 14.05
N GLY A 4 -7.02 12.11 13.55
CA GLY A 4 -6.55 12.55 12.25
C GLY A 4 -6.75 11.42 11.28
N GLY A 5 -7.51 11.68 10.22
CA GLY A 5 -7.36 10.93 8.98
C GLY A 5 -8.36 9.82 8.76
N THR A 6 -8.16 9.18 7.62
CA THR A 6 -9.10 8.33 6.90
C THR A 6 -9.53 7.06 7.66
N ALA A 7 -10.44 6.28 7.08
CA ALA A 7 -10.87 4.99 7.66
C ALA A 7 -9.70 4.04 7.99
N THR A 8 -8.58 4.18 7.27
CA THR A 8 -7.35 3.42 7.49
C THR A 8 -6.65 3.77 8.80
N ASP A 9 -6.56 5.06 9.13
CA ASP A 9 -5.91 5.54 10.35
C ASP A 9 -6.67 5.03 11.59
N LEU A 10 -8.01 5.08 11.53
CA LEU A 10 -8.90 4.51 12.54
C LEU A 10 -8.70 3.00 12.74
N ALA A 11 -8.54 2.24 11.65
CA ALA A 11 -8.32 0.80 11.74
C ALA A 11 -6.98 0.45 12.42
N VAL A 12 -5.93 1.24 12.16
CA VAL A 12 -4.63 1.08 12.82
C VAL A 12 -4.73 1.42 14.31
N GLU A 13 -5.35 2.55 14.67
CA GLU A 13 -5.54 2.92 16.07
C GLU A 13 -6.33 1.86 16.86
N ALA A 14 -7.38 1.28 16.26
CA ALA A 14 -8.16 0.23 16.89
C ALA A 14 -7.33 -1.04 17.17
N ALA A 15 -6.48 -1.45 16.22
CA ALA A 15 -5.59 -2.60 16.42
C ALA A 15 -4.54 -2.32 17.51
N LEU A 16 -3.95 -1.12 17.51
CA LEU A 16 -3.00 -0.70 18.56
C LEU A 16 -3.66 -0.64 19.94
N ALA A 17 -4.96 -0.35 20.01
CA ALA A 17 -5.75 -0.40 21.24
C ALA A 17 -6.15 -1.83 21.66
N GLY A 18 -5.72 -2.87 20.93
CA GLY A 18 -6.01 -4.27 21.25
C GLY A 18 -7.43 -4.72 20.89
N LEU A 19 -8.13 -3.98 20.01
CA LEU A 19 -9.52 -4.28 19.65
C LEU A 19 -9.66 -5.36 18.57
N GLY A 20 -8.56 -5.87 18.01
CA GLY A 20 -8.58 -6.98 17.05
C GLY A 20 -7.41 -6.98 16.08
N LEU A 21 -7.61 -7.63 14.93
CA LEU A 21 -6.64 -7.73 13.84
C LEU A 21 -6.88 -6.66 12.78
N VAL A 22 -5.79 -6.19 12.17
CA VAL A 22 -5.83 -5.27 11.02
C VAL A 22 -5.10 -5.88 9.83
N SER A 23 -5.70 -5.74 8.64
CA SER A 23 -5.10 -6.16 7.38
C SER A 23 -5.14 -4.98 6.41
N LEU A 24 -3.99 -4.37 6.17
CA LEU A 24 -3.79 -3.18 5.35
C LEU A 24 -2.48 -3.32 4.56
N PHE A 25 -2.15 -2.30 3.76
CA PHE A 25 -0.85 -2.23 3.10
C PHE A 25 0.29 -2.27 4.13
N GLU A 26 1.26 -3.15 3.88
CA GLU A 26 2.39 -3.39 4.78
C GLU A 26 3.16 -2.11 5.13
N ASP A 27 3.37 -1.21 4.17
CA ASP A 27 4.06 0.08 4.40
C ASP A 27 3.38 0.95 5.45
N TRP A 28 2.06 0.82 5.62
CA TRP A 28 1.30 1.57 6.63
C TRP A 28 1.45 0.95 8.02
N LEU A 29 1.70 -0.36 8.09
CA LEU A 29 1.90 -1.10 9.34
C LEU A 29 3.37 -1.18 9.75
N ARG A 30 4.30 -1.03 8.79
CA ARG A 30 5.75 -1.18 8.97
C ARG A 30 6.29 -0.46 10.21
N PRO A 31 5.96 0.83 10.48
CA PRO A 31 6.46 1.52 11.68
C PRO A 31 5.99 0.88 12.99
N HIS A 32 4.81 0.26 13.00
CA HIS A 32 4.21 -0.38 14.17
C HIS A 32 4.72 -1.82 14.35
N LEU A 33 5.01 -2.52 13.26
CA LEU A 33 5.68 -3.82 13.27
C LEU A 33 7.13 -3.66 13.75
N ASP A 34 7.86 -2.69 13.20
CA ASP A 34 9.27 -2.45 13.54
C ASP A 34 9.45 -2.02 15.01
N SER A 35 8.47 -1.32 15.57
CA SER A 35 8.48 -0.93 16.99
C SER A 35 7.98 -2.02 17.94
N GLY A 36 7.44 -3.13 17.42
CA GLY A 36 6.82 -4.19 18.22
C GLY A 36 5.45 -3.83 18.80
N ALA A 37 4.86 -2.71 18.38
CA ALA A 37 3.51 -2.31 18.78
C ALA A 37 2.43 -3.17 18.11
N LEU A 38 2.73 -3.76 16.95
CA LEU A 38 1.94 -4.80 16.29
C LEU A 38 2.81 -6.03 16.04
N GLU A 39 2.18 -7.20 16.02
CA GLU A 39 2.83 -8.48 15.74
C GLU A 39 2.29 -9.06 14.41
N PRO A 40 3.16 -9.50 13.49
CA PRO A 40 2.75 -10.23 12.30
C PRO A 40 2.05 -11.53 12.69
N VAL A 41 0.84 -11.75 12.17
CA VAL A 41 0.12 -13.00 12.33
C VAL A 41 -0.34 -13.53 10.98
N LEU A 42 -0.41 -14.85 10.86
CA LEU A 42 -0.90 -15.52 9.65
C LEU A 42 -0.10 -15.14 8.38
N GLU A 43 1.21 -14.89 8.50
CA GLU A 43 2.07 -14.52 7.36
C GLU A 43 1.97 -15.45 6.14
N PRO A 44 1.83 -16.79 6.29
CA PRO A 44 1.67 -17.69 5.14
C PRO A 44 0.42 -17.42 4.28
N TRP A 45 -0.55 -16.68 4.81
CA TRP A 45 -1.82 -16.35 4.15
C TRP A 45 -1.85 -14.93 3.60
N TRP A 46 -0.77 -14.15 3.71
CA TRP A 46 -0.75 -12.77 3.24
C TRP A 46 -0.79 -12.70 1.70
N PRO A 47 -1.66 -11.86 1.12
CA PRO A 47 -1.73 -11.71 -0.32
C PRO A 47 -0.44 -11.06 -0.84
N ARG A 48 0.15 -11.66 -1.87
CA ARG A 48 1.24 -11.00 -2.60
C ARG A 48 0.69 -9.87 -3.45
N PHE A 49 1.10 -8.65 -3.16
CA PHE A 49 0.76 -7.50 -3.98
C PHE A 49 1.71 -7.40 -5.18
N SER A 50 1.18 -7.53 -6.40
CA SER A 50 1.96 -7.42 -7.65
C SER A 50 2.35 -5.99 -8.02
N GLY A 51 1.98 -5.02 -7.18
CA GLY A 51 2.20 -3.60 -7.43
C GLY A 51 1.02 -2.94 -8.13
N PRO A 52 1.00 -1.59 -8.17
CA PRO A 52 -0.05 -0.85 -8.85
C PRO A 52 0.03 -1.04 -10.36
N PHE A 53 -1.12 -1.02 -11.03
CA PHE A 53 -1.21 -1.04 -12.50
C PHE A 53 -1.47 0.36 -13.04
N LEU A 54 -0.73 0.76 -14.07
CA LEU A 54 -0.99 1.99 -14.80
C LEU A 54 -1.98 1.71 -15.93
N TYR A 55 -3.21 2.22 -15.81
CA TYR A 55 -4.23 2.11 -16.85
C TYR A 55 -4.37 3.42 -17.63
N HIS A 56 -4.39 3.33 -18.97
CA HIS A 56 -4.69 4.45 -19.85
C HIS A 56 -5.52 3.98 -21.06
N PRO A 57 -6.55 4.73 -21.50
CA PRO A 57 -7.32 4.39 -22.69
C PRO A 57 -6.51 4.69 -23.97
N GLY A 58 -6.61 3.84 -24.99
CA GLY A 58 -5.97 4.05 -26.29
C GLY A 58 -4.57 3.46 -26.41
N ARG A 59 -4.48 2.17 -26.80
CA ARG A 59 -3.20 1.50 -27.08
C ARG A 59 -2.57 1.88 -28.42
N ARG A 60 -3.37 2.37 -29.38
CA ARG A 60 -2.95 2.61 -30.77
C ARG A 60 -2.26 3.96 -30.98
N TYR A 61 -2.64 4.99 -30.22
CA TYR A 61 -2.08 6.34 -30.31
C TYR A 61 -1.73 6.86 -28.92
N LEU A 62 -0.67 6.32 -28.34
CA LEU A 62 -0.08 6.87 -27.12
C LEU A 62 0.59 8.22 -27.45
N PRO A 63 0.25 9.35 -26.80
CA PRO A 63 0.98 10.60 -26.98
C PRO A 63 2.45 10.45 -26.55
N ALA A 64 3.37 11.19 -27.19
CA ALA A 64 4.80 11.10 -26.89
C ALA A 64 5.14 11.35 -25.40
N PRO A 65 4.52 12.33 -24.70
CA PRO A 65 4.75 12.53 -23.27
C PRO A 65 4.33 11.34 -22.41
N LEU A 66 3.19 10.70 -22.74
CA LEU A 66 2.70 9.55 -21.99
C LEU A 66 3.62 8.33 -22.19
N ARG A 67 4.15 8.11 -23.41
CA ARG A 67 5.16 7.06 -23.63
C ARG A 67 6.43 7.29 -22.80
N ALA A 68 6.93 8.52 -22.76
CA ALA A 68 8.10 8.86 -21.97
C ALA A 68 7.84 8.62 -20.47
N PHE A 69 6.66 8.99 -19.97
CA PHE A 69 6.26 8.75 -18.58
C PHE A 69 6.12 7.26 -18.25
N VAL A 70 5.47 6.47 -19.10
CA VAL A 70 5.36 5.01 -18.91
C VAL A 70 6.75 4.37 -18.89
N GLY A 71 7.64 4.77 -19.82
CA GLY A 71 9.02 4.31 -19.86
C GLY A 71 9.79 4.69 -18.59
N PHE A 72 9.63 5.92 -18.10
CA PHE A 72 10.26 6.39 -16.86
C PHE A 72 9.81 5.59 -15.63
N ILE A 73 8.52 5.31 -15.48
CA ILE A 73 8.02 4.48 -14.37
C ILE A 73 8.49 3.03 -14.52
N GLY A 74 8.47 2.49 -15.74
CA GLY A 74 8.91 1.12 -16.02
C GLY A 74 10.40 0.90 -15.72
N ALA A 75 11.26 1.86 -16.01
CA ALA A 75 12.71 1.79 -15.76
C ALA A 75 13.06 1.73 -14.26
N ARG A 76 12.16 2.18 -13.38
CA ARG A 76 12.34 2.14 -11.91
C ARG A 76 11.81 0.85 -11.26
N ARG A 77 11.34 -0.13 -12.05
CA ARG A 77 10.91 -1.46 -11.58
C ARG A 77 12.04 -2.49 -11.54
N GLY A 78 13.30 -2.06 -11.59
CA GLY A 78 14.50 -2.88 -11.43
C GLY A 78 15.30 -2.44 -10.21
#